data_AF-A0A0G0NX00-F1
#
_entry.id   AF-A0A0G0NX00-F1
#
_cell.length_a   1.000
_cell.length_b   1.000
_cell.length_c   1.000
_cell.angle_alpha   90.00
_cell.angle_beta   90.00
_cell.angle_gamma   90.00
#
_symmetry.space_group_name_H-M   'P 1'
#
loop_
_entity.id
_entity.type
_entity.pdbx_description
1 polymer ?
#
loop_
_entity_poly.entity_id
_entity_poly.type
_entity_poly.pdbx_seq_one_letter_code
_entity_poly.pdbx_strand_id
1 'polypeptide(L)'
;MSKDTTILVVGEVIEALRDAAFRIELESGIVVLGHLSGKMRMNFIKIIPGDWVEIELSTYDPTKGRIVKRLSTADSKRLSREKQTLKQQKINEMQNEANAEEPAINQ
;
A
#
# COMPACT_ATOMS: atom_id res chain seq x y z
N MET A 1 7.35 -24.51 14.15
CA MET A 1 7.72 -23.12 13.79
C MET A 1 7.12 -22.84 12.43
N SER A 2 5.83 -22.52 12.40
CA SER A 2 5.08 -22.28 11.18
C SER A 2 5.59 -20.97 10.56
N LYS A 3 6.02 -21.02 9.30
CA LYS A 3 6.27 -19.80 8.53
C LYS A 3 4.91 -19.13 8.36
N ASP A 4 4.58 -18.19 9.23
CA ASP A 4 3.41 -17.34 9.06
C ASP A 4 3.64 -16.54 7.78
N THR A 5 3.07 -17.03 6.67
CA THR A 5 3.01 -16.32 5.41
C THR A 5 2.28 -15.01 5.70
N THR A 6 3.05 -13.96 5.89
CA THR A 6 2.55 -12.65 6.27
C THR A 6 2.56 -11.79 5.01
N ILE A 7 1.47 -11.08 4.77
CA ILE A 7 1.34 -10.24 3.57
C ILE A 7 1.76 -8.83 3.95
N LEU A 8 2.73 -8.28 3.21
CA LEU A 8 3.16 -6.90 3.36
C LEU A 8 2.26 -6.00 2.50
N VAL A 9 1.65 -5.02 3.14
CA VAL A 9 0.78 -4.03 2.51
C VAL A 9 1.13 -2.63 2.99
N VAL A 10 0.80 -1.65 2.18
CA VAL A 10 1.00 -0.23 2.49
C VAL A 10 -0.35 0.43 2.74
N GLY A 11 -0.38 1.38 3.66
CA GLY A 11 -1.56 2.19 3.93
C GLY A 11 -1.23 3.51 4.61
N GLU A 12 -2.25 4.36 4.70
CA GLU A 12 -2.20 5.67 5.35
C GLU A 12 -2.91 5.63 6.70
N VAL A 13 -2.26 6.18 7.73
CA VAL A 13 -2.82 6.24 9.08
C VAL A 13 -3.92 7.30 9.12
N ILE A 14 -5.17 6.90 9.31
CA ILE A 14 -6.32 7.83 9.40
C ILE A 14 -6.40 8.44 10.80
N GLU A 15 -6.32 7.61 11.83
CA GLU A 15 -6.48 8.05 13.22
C GLU A 15 -5.68 7.18 14.20
N ALA A 16 -5.30 7.80 15.32
CA ALA A 16 -4.67 7.13 16.45
C ALA A 16 -5.73 6.90 17.55
N LEU A 17 -5.87 5.66 18.00
CA LEU A 17 -6.79 5.24 19.05
C LEU A 17 -6.10 5.27 20.42
N ARG A 18 -6.89 5.29 21.49
CA ARG A 18 -6.40 5.35 22.88
C ARG A 18 -5.61 4.12 23.35
N ASP A 19 -5.77 2.98 22.68
CA ASP A 19 -5.13 1.69 23.04
C ASP A 19 -3.78 1.47 22.32
N ALA A 20 -3.08 2.54 21.93
CA ALA A 20 -1.88 2.47 21.09
C ALA A 20 -2.08 1.69 19.77
N ALA A 21 -3.33 1.64 19.31
CA ALA A 21 -3.77 1.12 18.02
C ALA A 21 -3.99 2.26 17.04
N PHE A 22 -3.83 1.98 15.76
CA PHE A 22 -4.01 2.94 14.69
C PHE A 22 -5.03 2.40 13.70
N ARG A 23 -5.95 3.25 13.22
CA ARG A 23 -6.73 2.92 12.04
C ARG A 23 -5.94 3.31 10.81
N ILE A 24 -5.81 2.35 9.90
CA ILE A 24 -5.00 2.51 8.71
C ILE A 24 -5.85 2.12 7.52
N GLU A 25 -5.96 3.03 6.55
CA GLU A 25 -6.58 2.77 5.28
C GLU A 25 -5.54 2.17 4.35
N LEU A 26 -5.76 0.93 3.93
CA LEU A 26 -4.93 0.29 2.92
C LEU A 26 -5.20 0.91 1.56
N GLU A 27 -4.26 0.77 0.62
CA GLU A 27 -4.47 1.23 -0.76
C GLU A 27 -5.67 0.56 -1.47
N SER A 28 -6.13 -0.58 -0.95
CA SER A 28 -7.34 -1.26 -1.41
C SER A 28 -8.64 -0.60 -0.94
N GLY A 29 -8.59 0.40 -0.06
CA GLY A 29 -9.74 1.06 0.55
C GLY A 29 -10.32 0.35 1.78
N ILE A 30 -9.67 -0.71 2.25
CA ILE A 30 -10.07 -1.43 3.48
C ILE A 30 -9.38 -0.75 4.68
N VAL A 31 -10.15 -0.49 5.73
CA VAL A 31 -9.62 0.04 7.00
C VAL A 31 -9.28 -1.11 7.93
N VAL A 32 -8.05 -1.14 8.41
CA VAL A 32 -7.53 -2.16 9.33
C VAL A 32 -7.05 -1.53 10.63
N LEU A 33 -6.98 -2.34 11.69
CA LEU A 33 -6.41 -1.97 12.98
C LEU A 33 -4.95 -2.43 13.05
N GLY A 34 -4.04 -1.48 13.22
CA GLY A 34 -2.60 -1.72 13.28
C GLY A 34 -2.02 -1.47 14.68
N HIS A 35 -1.16 -2.37 15.15
CA HIS A 35 -0.31 -2.15 16.31
C HIS A 35 1.16 -2.03 15.91
N LEU A 36 1.90 -1.17 16.62
CA LEU A 36 3.35 -1.06 16.44
C LEU A 36 4.05 -2.39 16.73
N SER A 37 4.94 -2.81 15.83
CA SER A 37 5.86 -3.92 16.09
C SER A 37 6.79 -3.62 17.27
N GLY A 38 7.27 -4.67 17.94
CA GLY A 38 8.20 -4.52 19.06
C GLY A 38 9.44 -3.71 18.71
N LYS A 39 10.00 -3.92 17.51
CA LYS A 39 11.14 -3.13 16.99
C LYS A 39 10.80 -1.65 16.93
N MET A 40 9.65 -1.28 16.37
CA MET A 40 9.25 0.13 16.32
C MET A 40 9.08 0.75 17.70
N ARG A 41 8.52 0.01 18.67
CA ARG A 41 8.40 0.45 20.07
C ARG A 41 9.78 0.70 20.71
N MET A 42 10.73 -0.23 20.50
CA MET A 42 12.11 -0.08 20.99
C MET A 42 12.84 1.12 20.38
N ASN A 43 12.58 1.42 19.11
CA ASN A 43 13.15 2.55 18.39
C ASN A 43 12.39 3.87 18.61
N PHE A 44 11.41 3.91 19.52
CA PHE A 44 10.59 5.09 19.84
C PHE A 44 9.99 5.76 18.60
N ILE A 45 9.61 4.97 17.59
CA ILE A 45 9.03 5.51 16.36
C ILE A 45 7.64 6.08 16.66
N LYS A 46 7.49 7.39 16.49
CA LYS A 46 6.21 8.08 16.61
C LYS A 46 5.48 8.05 15.27
N ILE A 47 4.24 7.58 15.29
CA ILE A 47 3.30 7.62 14.16
C ILE A 47 2.26 8.70 14.45
N ILE A 48 1.94 9.50 13.44
CA ILE A 48 0.94 10.55 13.46
C ILE A 48 -0.09 10.26 12.37
N PRO A 49 -1.37 10.64 12.54
CA PRO A 49 -2.34 10.64 11.44
C PRO A 49 -1.79 11.34 10.18
N GLY A 50 -2.00 10.74 9.02
CA GLY A 50 -1.44 11.15 7.72
C GLY A 50 -0.09 10.52 7.37
N ASP A 51 0.51 9.74 8.29
CA ASP A 51 1.73 9.00 7.98
C ASP A 51 1.43 7.77 7.10
N TRP A 52 2.31 7.54 6.12
CA TRP A 52 2.32 6.31 5.34
C TRP A 52 3.13 5.23 6.07
N VAL A 53 2.55 4.05 6.18
CA VAL A 53 3.14 2.94 6.94
C VAL A 53 3.03 1.62 6.19
N GLU A 54 3.99 0.75 6.44
CA GLU A 54 4.01 -0.63 5.95
C GLU A 54 3.54 -1.57 7.06
N ILE A 55 2.59 -2.42 6.72
CA ILE A 55 1.85 -3.29 7.62
C ILE A 55 2.00 -4.73 7.16
N GLU A 56 2.26 -5.59 8.13
CA GLU A 56 2.21 -7.03 8.02
C GLU A 56 0.82 -7.51 8.43
N LEU A 57 0.05 -8.02 7.47
CA LEU A 57 -1.23 -8.68 7.72
C LEU A 57 -1.03 -10.18 7.90
N SER A 58 -1.73 -10.73 8.90
CA SER A 58 -1.82 -12.17 9.05
C SER A 58 -2.81 -12.73 8.02
N THR A 59 -2.50 -13.89 7.45
CA THR A 59 -3.41 -14.63 6.56
C THR A 59 -4.66 -15.15 7.26
N TYR A 60 -4.65 -15.21 8.60
CA TYR A 60 -5.78 -15.68 9.39
C TYR A 60 -6.81 -14.57 9.71
N ASP A 61 -6.36 -13.33 9.83
CA ASP A 61 -7.22 -12.17 10.10
C ASP A 61 -6.66 -10.92 9.37
N PRO A 62 -7.18 -10.61 8.17
CA PRO A 62 -6.73 -9.45 7.40
C PRO A 62 -7.25 -8.12 7.96
N THR A 63 -8.09 -8.11 9.00
CA THR A 63 -8.59 -6.87 9.63
C THR A 63 -7.60 -6.28 10.64
N LYS A 64 -6.62 -7.08 11.05
CA LYS A 64 -5.59 -6.70 12.03
C LYS A 64 -4.20 -6.85 11.44
N GLY A 65 -3.37 -5.87 11.73
CA GLY A 65 -2.02 -5.80 11.18
C GLY A 65 -0.98 -5.40 12.20
N ARG A 66 0.27 -5.70 11.88
CA ARG A 66 1.44 -5.23 12.61
C ARG A 66 2.18 -4.19 11.79
N ILE A 67 2.35 -3.00 12.33
CA ILE A 67 3.12 -1.93 11.68
C ILE A 67 4.60 -2.24 11.83
N VAL A 68 5.29 -2.39 10.71
CA VAL A 68 6.71 -2.76 10.67
C VAL A 68 7.58 -1.54 10.45
N LYS A 69 7.11 -0.62 9.61
CA LYS A 69 7.92 0.51 9.17
C LYS A 69 7.03 1.72 8.87
N ARG A 70 7.57 2.91 9.20
CA ARG A 70 7.04 4.20 8.72
C ARG A 70 7.77 4.57 7.44
N LEU A 71 7.02 4.89 6.39
CA LEU A 71 7.59 5.31 5.11
C LEU A 71 8.00 6.79 5.20
N SER A 72 9.19 7.11 4.71
CA SER A 72 9.65 8.48 4.68
C SER A 72 9.06 9.22 3.47
N THR A 73 8.99 10.54 3.51
CA THR A 73 8.48 11.37 2.41
C THR A 73 9.22 11.13 1.08
N ALA A 74 10.48 10.68 1.12
CA ALA A 74 11.24 10.30 -0.07
C ALA A 74 10.68 9.02 -0.71
N ASP A 75 10.24 8.07 0.10
CA ASP A 75 9.66 6.80 -0.34
C ASP A 75 8.27 7.03 -0.97
N SER A 76 7.42 7.83 -0.31
CA SER A 76 6.08 8.18 -0.81
C SER A 76 6.14 8.85 -2.19
N LYS A 77 7.14 9.70 -2.45
CA LYS A 77 7.34 10.36 -3.75
C LYS A 77 7.81 9.41 -4.87
N ARG A 78 8.49 8.30 -4.53
CA ARG A 78 8.87 7.28 -5.51
C ARG A 78 7.66 6.44 -5.92
N LEU A 79 6.89 5.98 -4.94
CA LEU A 79 5.63 5.25 -5.15
C LEU A 79 4.65 6.04 -6.02
N SER A 80 4.52 7.35 -5.80
CA SER A 80 3.64 8.20 -6.61
C SER A 80 4.11 8.34 -8.06
N ARG A 81 5.43 8.38 -8.32
CA ARG A 81 5.97 8.44 -9.69
C ARG A 81 5.75 7.14 -10.44
N GLU A 82 5.98 6.01 -9.78
CA GLU A 82 5.85 4.68 -10.37
C GLU A 82 4.39 4.39 -10.75
N LYS A 83 3.44 4.75 -9.87
CA LYS A 83 2.01 4.66 -10.17
C LYS A 83 1.58 5.52 -11.36
N GLN A 84 2.18 6.70 -11.53
CA GLN A 84 1.92 7.56 -12.69
C GLN A 84 2.46 6.96 -13.99
N THR A 85 3.66 6.38 -13.98
CA THR A 85 4.23 5.73 -15.17
C THR A 85 3.46 4.49 -15.60
N LEU A 86 3.01 3.66 -14.65
CA LEU A 86 2.18 2.47 -14.93
C LEU A 86 0.81 2.86 -15.48
N LYS A 87 0.17 3.90 -14.92
CA LYS A 87 -1.10 4.42 -15.43
C LYS A 87 -0.96 4.96 -16.86
N GLN A 88 0.14 5.67 -17.16
CA GLN A 88 0.40 6.20 -18.48
C GLN A 88 0.72 5.09 -19.51
N GLN A 89 1.50 4.07 -19.13
CA GLN A 89 1.78 2.92 -20.00
C GLN A 89 0.49 2.18 -20.38
N LYS A 90 -0.38 1.91 -19.41
CA LYS A 90 -1.64 1.21 -19.65
C LYS A 90 -2.58 2.00 -20.57
N ILE A 91 -2.59 3.33 -20.46
CA ILE A 91 -3.32 4.21 -21.37
C ILE A 91 -2.75 4.13 -22.79
N ASN A 92 -1.43 4.14 -22.93
CA ASN A 92 -0.77 4.07 -24.23
C ASN A 92 -0.97 2.70 -24.91
N GLU A 93 -1.00 1.60 -24.15
CA GLU A 93 -1.28 0.25 -24.66
C GLU A 93 -2.72 0.14 -25.19
N MET A 94 -3.73 0.63 -24.44
CA MET A 94 -5.13 0.63 -24.89
C MET A 94 -5.35 1.46 -26.17
N GLN A 95 -4.57 2.53 -26.35
CA GLN A 95 -4.65 3.35 -27.56
C GLN A 95 -4.01 2.68 -28.79
N ASN A 96 -3.06 1.75 -28.59
CA ASN A 96 -2.42 1.05 -29.70
C ASN A 96 -3.25 -0.15 -30.19
N GLU A 97 -3.95 -0.85 -29.29
CA GLU A 97 -4.83 -1.97 -29.67
C GLU A 97 -6.05 -1.50 -30.48
N ALA A 98 -6.63 -0.33 -30.14
CA ALA A 98 -7.75 0.25 -30.87
C ALA A 98 -7.40 0.70 -32.31
N ASN A 99 -6.12 0.87 -32.63
CA ASN A 99 -5.64 1.26 -33.96
C ASN A 99 -5.18 0.07 -34.82
N ALA A 100 -5.29 -1.17 -34.32
CA ALA A 100 -4.79 -2.37 -35.00
C ALA A 100 -5.86 -3.18 -35.76
N GLU A 101 -7.15 -2.81 -35.68
CA GLU A 101 -8.25 -3.57 -36.31
C GLU A 101 -8.59 -3.16 -37.75
N GLU A 102 -7.89 -2.19 -38.36
CA GLU A 102 -8.05 -1.91 -39.80
C GLU A 102 -6.72 -1.92 -40.58
N PRO A 103 -6.25 -3.11 -41.00
CA PRO A 103 -5.51 -3.23 -42.24
C PRO A 103 -6.46 -3.63 -43.38
N ALA A 104 -6.91 -2.61 -44.11
CA ALA A 104 -7.23 -2.60 -45.54
C ALA A 104 -7.72 -3.92 -46.19
N ILE A 105 -9.04 -4.13 -46.19
CA ILE A 105 -9.71 -4.69 -47.37
C ILE A 105 -10.02 -3.51 -48.28
N ASN A 106 -9.10 -3.15 -49.15
CA ASN A 106 -9.44 -2.44 -50.38
C ASN A 106 -8.55 -2.99 -51.50
N GLN A 107 -9.16 -3.90 -52.25
CA GLN A 107 -8.78 -4.30 -53.59
C GLN A 107 -9.00 -3.14 -54.57
#